data_AF-A0ABD6B4D5-F1
#
_entry.id   AF-A0ABD6B4D5-F1
#
_cell.length_a   1.000
_cell.length_b   1.000
_cell.length_c   1.000
_cell.angle_alpha   90.00
_cell.angle_beta   90.00
_cell.angle_gamma   90.00
#
_symmetry.space_group_name_H-M   'P 1'
#
loop_
_entity.id
_entity.type
_entity.pdbx_description
1 polymer ?
#
loop_
_entity_poly.entity_id
_entity_poly.type
_entity_poly.pdbx_seq_one_letter_code
_entity_poly.pdbx_strand_id
1 'polypeptide(L)' 'MSAYDTPTEEGTATETDHAVVVDAPARWKGPFTERDKYGELTGARYVRCTGCGVEVLAGEREHASHRDGCDGVDE' A
#
# COMPACT_ATOMS: atom_id res chain seq x y z
N MET A 1 -52.18 12.43 -15.57
CA MET A 1 -50.87 12.97 -15.17
C MET A 1 -50.48 12.21 -13.90
N SER A 2 -49.52 11.29 -14.01
CA SER A 2 -49.18 10.29 -12.99
C SER A 2 -48.40 10.87 -11.81
N ALA A 3 -48.73 10.39 -10.61
CA ALA A 3 -47.88 10.44 -9.42
C ALA A 3 -46.67 9.50 -9.60
N TYR A 4 -45.53 9.80 -8.97
CA TYR A 4 -44.83 8.91 -8.03
C TYR A 4 -43.77 9.68 -7.24
N ASP A 5 -43.97 9.68 -5.93
CA ASP A 5 -42.99 9.84 -4.87
C ASP A 5 -41.95 8.70 -4.96
N THR A 6 -40.66 8.98 -4.77
CA THR A 6 -39.64 7.94 -4.54
C THR A 6 -38.63 8.41 -3.48
N PRO A 7 -38.44 7.63 -2.39
CA PRO A 7 -37.42 7.88 -1.37
C PRO A 7 -36.09 7.21 -1.75
N THR A 8 -34.94 7.79 -1.41
CA THR A 8 -33.65 7.08 -1.44
C THR A 8 -32.74 7.66 -0.36
N GLU A 9 -32.78 7.06 0.84
CA GLU A 9 -31.88 6.00 1.33
C GLU A 9 -30.58 6.62 1.89
N GLU A 10 -30.55 6.67 3.21
CA GLU A 10 -29.39 7.03 4.03
C GLU A 10 -28.28 6.00 3.79
N GLY A 11 -27.25 6.40 3.05
CA GLY A 11 -26.06 5.59 2.80
C GLY A 11 -25.20 5.49 4.05
N THR A 12 -25.32 4.39 4.79
CA THR A 12 -24.34 3.98 5.80
C THR A 12 -23.07 3.52 5.09
N ALA A 13 -22.15 4.45 4.85
CA ALA A 13 -20.82 4.15 4.31
C ALA A 13 -19.93 3.56 5.40
N THR A 14 -20.00 2.24 5.55
CA THR A 14 -18.88 1.43 6.07
C THR A 14 -18.46 0.45 4.99
N GLU A 15 -17.90 0.98 3.89
CA GLU A 15 -17.06 0.19 3.00
C GLU A 15 -15.81 -0.22 3.77
N THR A 16 -15.84 -1.42 4.34
CA THR A 16 -14.63 -2.06 4.85
C THR A 16 -13.99 -2.77 3.66
N ASP A 17 -13.02 -2.12 3.02
CA ASP A 17 -12.22 -2.69 1.93
C ASP A 17 -11.40 -3.86 2.49
N HIS A 18 -11.95 -5.07 2.41
CA HIS A 18 -11.25 -6.31 2.74
C HIS A 18 -10.37 -6.71 1.56
N ALA A 19 -9.19 -6.10 1.47
CA ALA A 19 -8.18 -6.47 0.49
C ALA A 19 -7.77 -7.95 0.66
N VAL A 20 -8.04 -8.77 -0.35
CA VAL A 20 -7.61 -10.16 -0.40
C VAL A 20 -6.08 -10.19 -0.56
N VAL A 21 -5.37 -10.64 0.47
CA VAL A 21 -3.93 -10.89 0.39
C VAL A 21 -3.73 -12.18 -0.41
N VAL A 22 -3.54 -12.03 -1.71
CA VAL A 22 -3.06 -13.14 -2.56
C VAL A 22 -1.62 -13.43 -2.15
N ASP A 23 -1.32 -14.70 -1.86
CA ASP A 23 0.03 -15.22 -1.62
C ASP A 23 0.83 -15.13 -2.94
N ALA A 24 1.30 -13.93 -3.23
CA ALA A 24 2.14 -13.63 -4.38
C ALA A 24 3.60 -13.60 -3.91
N PRO A 25 4.56 -13.98 -4.78
CA PRO A 25 5.98 -13.88 -4.44
C PRO A 25 6.31 -12.45 -4.00
N ALA A 26 7.19 -12.35 -3.02
CA ALA A 26 7.60 -11.09 -2.44
C ALA A 26 8.26 -10.22 -3.53
N ARG A 27 7.79 -8.98 -3.66
CA ARG A 27 8.28 -8.02 -4.66
C ARG A 27 8.42 -6.63 -4.06
N TRP A 28 9.29 -5.81 -4.64
CA TRP A 28 9.36 -4.40 -4.30
C TRP A 28 8.17 -3.65 -4.90
N LYS A 29 7.37 -3.02 -4.06
CA LYS A 29 6.31 -2.07 -4.44
C LYS A 29 6.82 -0.64 -4.32
N GLY A 30 6.47 0.22 -5.27
CA GLY A 30 6.93 1.61 -5.33
C GLY A 30 7.60 1.90 -6.68
N PRO A 31 8.44 2.96 -6.78
CA PRO A 31 8.88 3.82 -5.69
C PRO A 31 7.81 4.81 -5.22
N PHE A 32 7.79 5.05 -3.91
CA PHE A 32 6.98 6.07 -3.24
C PHE A 32 7.84 7.27 -2.89
N THR A 33 7.24 8.46 -2.85
CA THR A 33 7.94 9.66 -2.37
C THR A 33 8.05 9.61 -0.85
N GLU A 34 9.27 9.82 -0.34
CA GLU A 34 9.53 9.89 1.10
C GLU A 34 9.11 11.26 1.64
N ARG A 35 8.51 11.23 2.83
CA ARG A 35 8.01 12.42 3.53
C ARG A 35 8.57 12.41 4.94
N ASP A 36 9.09 13.55 5.36
CA ASP A 36 9.61 13.68 6.72
C ASP A 36 8.50 13.63 7.77
N LYS A 37 8.91 13.72 9.04
CA LYS A 37 8.00 13.74 10.20
C LYS A 37 6.98 14.90 10.20
N TYR A 38 7.20 15.94 9.40
CA TYR A 38 6.30 17.07 9.22
C TYR A 38 5.42 16.93 7.96
N GLY A 39 5.67 15.91 7.14
CA GLY A 39 4.98 15.67 5.88
C GLY A 39 5.59 16.40 4.69
N GLU A 40 6.76 17.01 4.83
CA GLU A 40 7.43 17.65 3.70
C GLU A 40 8.16 16.61 2.86
N LEU A 41 8.26 16.83 1.55
CA LEU A 41 8.99 15.91 0.68
C LEU A 41 10.48 16.03 0.96
N THR A 42 11.13 14.93 1.27
CA THR A 42 12.59 14.92 1.49
C THR A 42 13.39 14.89 0.20
N GLY A 43 12.71 14.61 -0.93
CA GLY A 43 13.33 14.37 -2.23
C GLY A 43 13.82 12.93 -2.41
N ALA A 44 13.82 12.11 -1.37
CA ALA A 44 14.12 10.69 -1.46
C ALA A 44 12.90 9.89 -1.93
N ARG A 45 13.17 8.68 -2.42
CA ARG A 45 12.14 7.70 -2.80
C ARG A 45 12.43 6.38 -2.12
N TYR A 46 11.38 5.70 -1.67
CA TYR A 46 11.49 4.41 -1.01
C TYR A 46 10.64 3.35 -1.72
N VAL A 47 10.99 2.09 -1.53
CA VAL A 47 10.19 0.93 -1.94
C VAL A 47 9.81 0.13 -0.71
N ARG A 48 8.73 -0.64 -0.81
CA ARG A 48 8.23 -1.52 0.25
C ARG A 48 8.17 -2.96 -0.25
N CYS A 49 8.72 -3.91 0.49
CA CYS A 49 8.57 -5.33 0.18
C CYS A 49 7.13 -5.76 0.46
N THR A 50 6.47 -6.42 -0.50
CA THR A 50 5.10 -6.94 -0.30
C THR A 50 5.06 -8.17 0.61
N GLY A 51 6.17 -8.88 0.78
CA GLY A 51 6.26 -10.07 1.64
C GLY A 51 6.40 -9.72 3.12
N CYS A 52 7.47 -9.01 3.49
CA CYS A 52 7.74 -8.66 4.90
C CYS A 52 7.34 -7.25 5.31
N GLY A 53 6.97 -6.38 4.36
CA GLY A 53 6.63 -4.99 4.64
C GLY A 53 7.82 -4.06 4.89
N VAL A 54 9.07 -4.53 4.78
CA VAL A 54 10.25 -3.67 4.97
C VAL A 54 10.28 -2.55 3.95
N GLU A 55 10.69 -1.37 4.39
CA GLU A 55 10.80 -0.17 3.57
C GLU A 55 12.26 0.26 3.51
N VAL A 56 12.75 0.51 2.30
CA VAL A 56 14.14 0.92 2.04
C VAL A 56 14.19 1.98 0.95
N LEU A 57 15.23 2.81 0.91
CA LEU A 57 15.39 3.75 -0.19
C LEU A 57 15.54 2.98 -1.51
N ALA A 58 15.01 3.54 -2.60
CA ALA A 58 14.97 2.85 -3.90
C ALA A 58 16.38 2.47 -4.43
N GLY A 59 17.41 3.20 -4.01
CA GLY A 59 18.82 2.92 -4.32
C GLY A 59 19.51 1.94 -3.37
N GLU A 60 18.87 1.53 -2.28
CA GLU A 60 19.46 0.69 -1.22
C GLU A 60 18.82 -0.70 -1.13
N ARG A 61 18.08 -1.11 -2.17
CA ARG A 61 17.36 -2.40 -2.23
C ARG A 61 18.27 -3.60 -2.06
N GLU A 62 19.49 -3.53 -2.60
CA GLU A 62 20.51 -4.58 -2.52
C GLU A 62 21.09 -4.76 -1.11
N HIS A 63 20.88 -3.78 -0.22
CA HIS A 63 21.33 -3.81 1.17
C HIS A 63 20.16 -3.98 2.15
N ALA A 64 18.96 -4.29 1.64
CA ALA A 64 17.77 -4.42 2.46
C ALA A 64 17.83 -5.66 3.35
N SER A 65 17.70 -5.46 4.66
CA SER A 65 17.53 -6.56 5.62
C SER A 65 16.04 -6.91 5.75
N HIS A 66 15.67 -8.11 5.31
CA HIS A 66 14.30 -8.61 5.42
C HIS A 66 14.00 -9.20 6.81
N ARG A 67 12.72 -9.27 7.17
CA ARG A 67 12.24 -9.98 8.36
C ARG A 67 12.38 -11.49 8.16
N ASP A 68 12.64 -12.23 9.24
CA ASP A 68 12.61 -13.70 9.24
C ASP A 68 11.35 -14.26 8.57
N GLY A 69 11.54 -15.26 7.71
CA GLY A 69 10.46 -15.88 6.94
C GLY A 69 10.07 -15.15 5.66
N CYS A 70 10.84 -14.14 5.24
CA CYS A 70 10.74 -13.55 3.91
C CYS A 70 11.95 -13.97 3.08
N ASP A 71 11.69 -14.66 1.97
CA ASP A 71 12.72 -15.15 1.04
C ASP A 71 13.41 -14.03 0.22
N GLY A 72 13.28 -12.78 0.65
CA GLY A 72 13.69 -11.61 -0.13
C GLY A 72 12.71 -11.34 -1.27
N VAL A 73 13.09 -10.46 -2.21
CA VAL A 73 12.39 -10.36 -3.48
C VAL A 73 13.12 -11.23 -4.51
N ASP A 74 12.39 -11.94 -5.37
CA ASP A 74 13.02 -12.55 -6.54
C ASP A 74 13.55 -11.42 -7.46
N GLU A 75 14.83 -11.50 -7.82
CA GLU A 75 15.59 -10.51 -8.61
C GLU A 75 15.25 -10.52 -10.10
#